data_AF-A0A2K9NPX3-F1
#
_entry.id   AF-A0A2K9NPX3-F1
#
_cell.length_a   1.000
_cell.length_b   1.000
_cell.length_c   1.000
_cell.angle_alpha   90.00
_cell.angle_beta   90.00
_cell.angle_gamma   90.00
#
_symmetry.space_group_name_H-M   'P 1'
#
loop_
_entity.id
_entity.type
_entity.pdbx_description
1 polymer ?
#
loop_
_entity_poly.entity_id
_entity_poly.type
_entity_poly.pdbx_seq_one_letter_code
_entity_poly.pdbx_strand_id
1 'polypeptide(L)'
;MDFNLLYTKNKEQGIVRSFKHNETPSSKIIDISEAKNLPLQGFIFSEELKNDEFLVGLENELKFYPIRSSAEFSLSAERFDKLSYDEAKPIFDKMRENWILQNNISLIEELFKVRTHLLGLFPNDRSGFFEELWFILKSNLGATNLKLIYNDMIKAKNENEKNKLVKVKIVGERFPEMTSIDDMDEMVLKSYEKDFGNIFEITDYNKDKGQLVICASIKKSPVLIMTNIYQLTRLQKAILTSLFEGLNS
;
A
#
# COMPACT_ATOMS: atom_id res chain seq x y z
N MET A 1 -7.37 -3.88 -14.64
CA MET A 1 -6.22 -3.32 -13.91
C MET A 1 -5.04 -4.25 -14.12
N ASP A 2 -3.90 -3.68 -14.46
CA ASP A 2 -2.70 -4.40 -14.87
C ASP A 2 -1.85 -4.77 -13.65
N PHE A 3 -1.05 -5.83 -13.75
CA PHE A 3 -0.22 -6.31 -12.64
C PHE A 3 1.07 -6.96 -13.12
N ASN A 4 2.11 -6.87 -12.30
CA ASN A 4 3.42 -7.46 -12.52
C ASN A 4 3.69 -8.54 -11.48
N LEU A 5 4.12 -9.72 -11.93
CA LEU A 5 4.52 -10.82 -11.07
C LEU A 5 5.99 -11.16 -11.30
N LEU A 6 6.69 -11.47 -10.21
CA LEU A 6 8.03 -12.03 -10.22
C LEU A 6 7.96 -13.54 -9.94
N TYR A 7 8.68 -14.35 -10.71
CA TYR A 7 8.93 -15.76 -10.42
C TYR A 7 10.42 -16.02 -10.28
N THR A 8 10.91 -16.64 -9.19
CA THR A 8 12.34 -16.98 -9.08
C THR A 8 12.67 -18.30 -9.77
N LYS A 9 13.63 -18.26 -10.71
CA LYS A 9 14.18 -19.47 -11.32
C LYS A 9 15.22 -20.13 -10.41
N ASN A 10 16.09 -19.31 -9.82
CA ASN A 10 17.17 -19.73 -8.93
C ASN A 10 17.43 -18.62 -7.87
N LYS A 11 18.53 -18.71 -7.12
CA LYS A 11 18.88 -17.75 -6.06
C LYS A 11 19.21 -16.33 -6.56
N GLU A 12 19.55 -16.17 -7.84
CA GLU A 12 20.05 -14.91 -8.40
C GLU A 12 19.08 -14.33 -9.43
N GLN A 13 18.42 -15.17 -10.21
CA GLN A 13 17.61 -14.77 -11.37
C GLN A 13 16.12 -15.05 -11.17
N GLY A 14 15.32 -14.10 -11.64
CA GLY A 14 13.87 -14.21 -11.74
C GLY A 14 13.32 -13.80 -13.10
N ILE A 15 12.08 -14.20 -13.34
CA ILE A 15 11.26 -13.77 -14.48
C ILE A 15 10.26 -12.76 -13.97
N VAL A 16 10.29 -11.54 -14.48
CA VAL A 16 9.21 -10.58 -14.29
C VAL A 16 8.31 -10.62 -15.51
N ARG A 17 7.01 -10.81 -15.27
CA ARG A 17 5.99 -10.69 -16.31
C ARG A 17 4.99 -9.61 -15.99
N SER A 18 4.68 -8.82 -17.01
CA SER A 18 3.68 -7.77 -16.97
C SER A 18 2.42 -8.25 -17.68
N PHE A 19 1.33 -8.32 -16.93
CA PHE A 19 0.03 -8.76 -17.41
C PHE A 19 -0.88 -7.56 -17.54
N LYS A 20 -1.18 -7.21 -18.80
CA LYS A 20 -2.10 -6.14 -19.16
C LYS A 20 -3.30 -6.69 -19.88
N HIS A 21 -4.47 -6.11 -19.62
CA HIS A 21 -5.69 -6.60 -20.24
C HIS A 21 -5.67 -6.35 -21.75
N ASN A 22 -5.99 -7.37 -22.55
CA ASN A 22 -5.97 -7.35 -24.02
C ASN A 22 -4.59 -7.11 -24.67
N GLU A 23 -3.48 -7.23 -23.93
CA GLU A 23 -2.12 -7.19 -24.48
C GLU A 23 -1.42 -8.54 -24.26
N THR A 24 -0.46 -8.85 -25.14
CA THR A 24 0.40 -10.02 -24.94
C THR A 24 1.33 -9.75 -23.74
N PRO A 25 1.37 -10.62 -22.71
CA PRO A 25 2.16 -10.33 -21.53
C PRO A 25 3.66 -10.34 -21.85
N SER A 26 4.36 -9.26 -21.51
CA SER A 26 5.81 -9.17 -21.70
C SER A 26 6.56 -9.92 -20.61
N SER A 27 7.69 -10.52 -20.95
CA SER A 27 8.56 -11.25 -20.03
C SER A 27 9.97 -10.68 -20.06
N LYS A 28 10.60 -10.54 -18.89
CA LYS A 28 11.99 -10.10 -18.74
C LYS A 28 12.68 -10.95 -17.67
N ILE A 29 13.84 -11.49 -18.00
CA ILE A 29 14.73 -12.12 -17.02
C ILE A 29 15.58 -11.01 -16.40
N ILE A 30 15.65 -10.99 -15.07
CA ILE A 30 16.39 -10.01 -14.30
C ILE A 30 17.00 -10.63 -13.05
N ASP A 31 17.98 -9.95 -12.46
CA ASP A 31 18.50 -10.30 -11.15
C ASP A 31 17.47 -9.94 -10.06
N ILE A 32 17.36 -10.79 -9.04
CA ILE A 32 16.39 -10.64 -7.95
C ILE A 32 16.65 -9.35 -7.16
N SER A 33 17.91 -8.92 -7.05
CA SER A 33 18.28 -7.64 -6.45
C SER A 33 17.69 -6.45 -7.21
N GLU A 34 17.71 -6.49 -8.54
CA GLU A 34 17.12 -5.46 -9.40
C GLU A 34 15.59 -5.51 -9.42
N ALA A 35 15.02 -6.72 -9.29
CA ALA A 35 13.57 -6.92 -9.31
C ALA A 35 12.84 -6.11 -8.25
N LYS A 36 13.49 -5.87 -7.10
CA LYS A 36 12.97 -5.04 -6.02
C LYS A 36 12.66 -3.60 -6.48
N ASN A 37 13.39 -3.08 -7.45
CA ASN A 37 13.20 -1.71 -7.95
C ASN A 37 12.08 -1.60 -8.99
N LEU A 38 11.44 -2.72 -9.36
CA LEU A 38 10.32 -2.73 -10.27
C LEU A 38 8.98 -2.64 -9.52
N PRO A 39 7.93 -2.10 -10.15
CA PRO A 39 6.60 -2.00 -9.55
C PRO A 39 5.93 -3.39 -9.54
N LEU A 40 6.36 -4.27 -8.64
CA LEU A 40 5.84 -5.62 -8.47
C LEU A 40 4.55 -5.62 -7.63
N GLN A 41 3.61 -6.51 -7.99
CA GLN A 41 2.38 -6.74 -7.23
C GLN A 41 2.29 -8.16 -6.65
N GLY A 42 3.27 -9.01 -6.94
CA GLY A 42 3.38 -10.33 -6.32
C GLY A 42 4.70 -11.02 -6.64
N PHE A 43 5.11 -11.87 -5.72
CA PHE A 43 6.33 -12.68 -5.81
C PHE A 43 5.96 -14.15 -5.65
N ILE A 44 6.35 -14.97 -6.62
CA ILE A 44 6.25 -16.43 -6.57
C ILE A 44 7.66 -17.00 -6.51
N PHE A 45 8.01 -17.72 -5.45
CA PHE A 45 9.31 -18.38 -5.36
C PHE A 45 9.23 -19.86 -5.73
N SER A 46 10.27 -20.40 -6.36
CA SER A 46 10.37 -21.84 -6.56
C SER A 46 10.51 -22.57 -5.22
N GLU A 47 9.68 -23.58 -4.95
CA GLU A 47 9.72 -24.36 -3.69
C GLU A 47 11.12 -24.98 -3.44
N GLU A 48 11.87 -25.27 -4.50
CA GLU A 48 13.25 -25.78 -4.42
C GLU A 48 14.23 -24.81 -3.73
N LEU A 49 13.91 -23.51 -3.71
CA LEU A 49 14.72 -22.47 -3.06
C LEU A 49 14.37 -22.29 -1.59
N LYS A 50 13.31 -22.93 -1.10
CA LYS A 50 12.81 -22.77 0.25
C LYS A 50 13.80 -23.33 1.27
N ASN A 51 14.45 -22.43 1.97
CA ASN A 51 15.24 -22.70 3.17
C ASN A 51 15.09 -21.48 4.10
N ASP A 52 15.46 -21.66 5.36
CA ASP A 52 15.26 -20.62 6.39
C ASP A 52 15.97 -19.30 6.03
N GLU A 53 17.19 -19.37 5.50
CA GLU A 53 17.96 -18.19 5.07
C GLU A 53 17.25 -17.40 3.96
N PHE A 54 16.70 -18.10 2.97
CA PHE A 54 15.95 -17.51 1.87
C PHE A 54 14.64 -16.87 2.36
N LEU A 55 13.92 -17.53 3.26
CA LEU A 55 12.67 -17.00 3.84
C LEU A 55 12.94 -15.74 4.66
N VAL A 56 13.98 -15.73 5.50
CA VAL A 56 14.40 -14.54 6.25
C VAL A 56 14.75 -13.38 5.31
N GLY A 57 15.41 -13.67 4.19
CA GLY A 57 15.71 -12.67 3.15
C GLY A 57 14.46 -12.03 2.51
N LEU A 58 13.30 -12.68 2.58
CA LEU A 58 12.03 -12.22 2.02
C LEU A 58 11.13 -11.51 3.04
N GLU A 59 11.39 -11.62 4.35
CA GLU A 59 10.55 -11.01 5.39
C GLU A 59 10.41 -9.49 5.21
N ASN A 60 11.51 -8.83 4.84
CA ASN A 60 11.52 -7.38 4.59
C ASN A 60 10.65 -6.96 3.39
N GLU A 61 10.32 -7.90 2.52
CA GLU A 61 9.51 -7.66 1.31
C GLU A 61 8.03 -7.95 1.51
N LEU A 62 7.66 -8.75 2.52
CA LEU A 62 6.27 -9.16 2.81
C LEU A 62 5.33 -7.98 3.06
N LYS A 63 5.86 -6.83 3.49
CA LYS A 63 5.08 -5.60 3.71
C LYS A 63 4.65 -4.89 2.43
N PHE A 64 5.28 -5.18 1.28
CA PHE A 64 4.99 -4.48 0.02
C PHE A 64 4.05 -5.25 -0.91
N TYR A 65 4.15 -6.58 -0.96
CA TYR A 65 3.36 -7.42 -1.85
C TYR A 65 3.26 -8.87 -1.35
N PRO A 66 2.27 -9.67 -1.82
CA PRO A 66 2.18 -11.08 -1.50
C PRO A 66 3.39 -11.86 -2.01
N ILE A 67 3.95 -12.71 -1.14
CA ILE A 67 5.00 -13.67 -1.47
C ILE A 67 4.46 -15.07 -1.21
N ARG A 68 4.49 -15.95 -2.23
CA ARG A 68 3.93 -17.31 -2.16
C ARG A 68 4.80 -18.32 -2.87
N SER A 69 4.64 -19.59 -2.51
CA SER A 69 5.37 -20.68 -3.16
C SER A 69 4.75 -21.02 -4.51
N SER A 70 5.58 -21.39 -5.49
CA SER A 70 5.14 -21.93 -6.77
C SER A 70 4.35 -23.24 -6.63
N ALA A 71 4.58 -23.99 -5.55
CA ALA A 71 3.86 -25.23 -5.25
C ALA A 71 2.36 -24.98 -5.00
N GLU A 72 2.00 -23.83 -4.41
CA GLU A 72 0.59 -23.46 -4.15
C GLU A 72 -0.24 -23.30 -5.43
N PHE A 73 0.42 -23.05 -6.55
CA PHE A 73 -0.21 -22.80 -7.86
C PHE A 73 0.16 -23.86 -8.90
N SER A 74 0.95 -24.87 -8.54
CA SER A 74 1.48 -25.87 -9.48
C SER A 74 2.14 -25.22 -10.71
N LEU A 75 2.96 -24.20 -10.46
CA LEU A 75 3.68 -23.44 -11.48
C LEU A 75 5.15 -23.87 -11.56
N SER A 76 5.61 -24.15 -12.77
CA SER A 76 7.03 -24.18 -13.11
C SER A 76 7.45 -22.85 -13.75
N ALA A 77 8.76 -22.59 -13.83
CA ALA A 77 9.29 -21.41 -14.52
C ALA A 77 8.81 -21.31 -15.97
N GLU A 78 8.79 -22.44 -16.69
CA GLU A 78 8.34 -22.52 -18.08
C GLU A 78 6.84 -22.27 -18.22
N ARG A 79 6.04 -22.78 -17.28
CA ARG A 79 4.59 -22.53 -17.27
C ARG A 79 4.29 -21.07 -16.96
N PHE A 80 4.98 -20.50 -15.98
CA PHE A 80 4.87 -19.08 -15.63
C PHE A 80 5.20 -18.17 -16.83
N ASP A 81 6.26 -18.50 -17.58
CA ASP A 81 6.67 -17.76 -18.78
C ASP A 81 5.68 -17.82 -19.95
N LYS A 82 4.73 -18.76 -19.89
CA LYS A 82 3.68 -18.96 -20.92
C LYS A 82 2.29 -18.52 -20.48
N LEU A 83 2.08 -18.16 -19.22
CA LEU A 83 0.77 -17.70 -18.72
C LEU A 83 0.21 -16.54 -19.55
N SER A 84 -1.05 -16.64 -19.93
CA SER A 84 -1.85 -15.53 -20.43
C SER A 84 -2.39 -14.64 -19.29
N TYR A 85 -2.97 -13.49 -19.63
CA TYR A 85 -3.65 -12.63 -18.64
C TYR A 85 -4.74 -13.39 -17.88
N ASP A 86 -5.59 -14.13 -18.61
CA ASP A 86 -6.75 -14.82 -18.04
C ASP A 86 -6.36 -16.00 -17.13
N GLU A 87 -5.19 -16.62 -17.38
CA GLU A 87 -4.65 -17.66 -16.50
C GLU A 87 -3.92 -17.09 -15.28
N ALA A 88 -3.21 -15.97 -15.44
CA ALA A 88 -2.47 -15.34 -14.36
C ALA A 88 -3.39 -14.59 -13.38
N LYS A 89 -4.52 -14.05 -13.87
CA LYS A 89 -5.43 -13.23 -13.07
C LYS A 89 -6.01 -13.97 -11.85
N PRO A 90 -6.52 -15.22 -11.96
CA PRO A 90 -6.98 -15.98 -10.79
C PRO A 90 -5.87 -16.28 -9.77
N ILE A 91 -4.65 -16.54 -10.24
CA ILE A 91 -3.48 -16.77 -9.37
C ILE A 91 -3.17 -15.50 -8.59
N PHE A 92 -3.08 -14.38 -9.29
CA PHE A 92 -2.83 -13.06 -8.71
C PHE A 92 -3.92 -12.66 -7.70
N ASP A 93 -5.20 -12.82 -8.05
CA ASP A 93 -6.30 -12.49 -7.16
C ASP A 93 -6.25 -13.31 -5.88
N LYS A 94 -6.03 -14.62 -5.97
CA LYS A 94 -5.90 -15.51 -4.81
C LYS A 94 -4.74 -15.11 -3.91
N MET A 95 -3.57 -14.81 -4.48
CA MET A 95 -2.39 -14.34 -3.73
C MET A 95 -2.70 -13.03 -2.99
N ARG A 96 -3.22 -12.05 -3.71
CA ARG A 96 -3.51 -10.71 -3.21
C ARG A 96 -4.59 -10.76 -2.12
N GLU A 97 -5.68 -11.48 -2.36
CA GLU A 97 -6.80 -11.59 -1.41
C GLU A 97 -6.37 -12.20 -0.09
N ASN A 98 -5.60 -13.28 -0.15
CA ASN A 98 -5.06 -13.92 1.04
C ASN A 98 -4.15 -12.95 1.82
N TRP A 99 -3.24 -12.25 1.13
CA TRP A 99 -2.34 -11.30 1.77
C TRP A 99 -3.06 -10.10 2.40
N ILE A 100 -4.04 -9.51 1.70
CA ILE A 100 -4.88 -8.43 2.25
C ILE A 100 -5.63 -8.94 3.49
N LEU A 101 -6.22 -10.14 3.42
CA LEU A 101 -6.96 -10.73 4.53
C LEU A 101 -6.04 -10.96 5.74
N GLN A 102 -4.84 -11.49 5.53
CA GLN A 102 -3.84 -11.66 6.59
C GLN A 102 -3.49 -10.32 7.24
N ASN A 103 -3.16 -9.29 6.46
CA ASN A 103 -2.85 -7.95 6.97
C ASN A 103 -4.02 -7.36 7.77
N ASN A 104 -5.24 -7.52 7.27
CA ASN A 104 -6.46 -7.07 7.94
C ASN A 104 -6.69 -7.79 9.27
N ILE A 105 -6.50 -9.11 9.32
CA ILE A 105 -6.61 -9.89 10.56
C ILE A 105 -5.53 -9.45 11.55
N SER A 106 -4.27 -9.33 11.12
CA SER A 106 -3.19 -8.87 11.99
C SER A 106 -3.44 -7.47 12.53
N LEU A 107 -3.99 -6.55 11.73
CA LEU A 107 -4.37 -5.22 12.20
C LEU A 107 -5.51 -5.28 13.23
N ILE A 108 -6.49 -6.18 13.07
CA ILE A 108 -7.55 -6.38 14.08
C ILE A 108 -6.95 -6.87 15.41
N GLU A 109 -6.07 -7.88 15.35
CA GLU A 109 -5.44 -8.48 16.54
C GLU A 109 -4.59 -7.46 17.30
N GLU A 110 -3.91 -6.58 16.57
CA GLU A 110 -2.98 -5.59 17.11
C GLU A 110 -3.56 -4.17 17.20
N LEU A 111 -4.87 -4.00 16.96
CA LEU A 111 -5.50 -2.69 16.76
C LEU A 111 -5.23 -1.70 17.91
N PHE A 112 -5.34 -2.18 19.16
CA PHE A 112 -5.10 -1.34 20.33
C PHE A 112 -3.63 -0.95 20.51
N LYS A 113 -2.69 -1.85 20.17
CA LYS A 113 -1.25 -1.55 20.23
C LYS A 113 -0.89 -0.53 19.16
N VAL A 114 -1.33 -0.77 17.92
CA VAL A 114 -1.15 0.16 16.79
C VAL A 114 -1.75 1.53 17.10
N ARG A 115 -3.00 1.59 17.58
CA ARG A 115 -3.65 2.84 17.99
C ARG A 115 -2.82 3.59 19.03
N THR A 116 -2.40 2.90 20.10
CA THR A 116 -1.68 3.53 21.22
C THR A 116 -0.34 4.09 20.76
N HIS A 117 0.37 3.33 19.94
CA HIS A 117 1.64 3.75 19.34
C HIS A 117 1.46 4.97 18.43
N LEU A 118 0.53 4.93 17.47
CA LEU A 118 0.24 6.04 16.58
C LEU A 118 -0.18 7.31 17.35
N LEU A 119 -1.03 7.20 18.37
CA LEU A 119 -1.40 8.34 19.20
C LEU A 119 -0.20 8.92 19.99
N GLY A 120 0.76 8.08 20.36
CA GLY A 120 2.03 8.51 20.94
C GLY A 120 2.92 9.27 19.97
N LEU A 121 2.92 8.89 18.68
CA LEU A 121 3.67 9.59 17.63
C LEU A 121 3.03 10.95 17.27
N PHE A 122 1.71 11.05 17.21
CA PHE A 122 1.02 12.25 16.70
C PHE A 122 1.50 13.61 17.28
N PRO A 123 1.71 13.78 18.60
CA PRO A 123 2.26 15.03 19.14
C PRO A 123 3.79 15.15 19.10
N ASN A 124 4.50 14.03 19.00
CA ASN A 124 5.95 13.93 19.20
C ASN A 124 6.72 13.87 17.88
N ASP A 125 6.27 13.01 16.97
CA ASP A 125 6.80 12.79 15.63
C ASP A 125 5.64 12.61 14.65
N ARG A 126 5.17 13.75 14.13
CA ARG A 126 4.06 13.78 13.16
C ARG A 126 4.46 13.19 11.82
N SER A 127 5.74 13.25 11.45
CA SER A 127 6.22 12.64 10.20
C SER A 127 6.19 11.12 10.30
N GLY A 128 6.74 10.55 11.38
CA GLY A 128 6.68 9.12 11.66
C GLY A 128 5.25 8.61 11.77
N PHE A 129 4.34 9.37 12.40
CA PHE A 129 2.92 9.04 12.44
C PHE A 129 2.32 8.80 11.06
N PHE A 130 2.50 9.74 10.13
CA PHE A 130 1.90 9.64 8.79
C PHE A 130 2.63 8.62 7.91
N GLU A 131 3.92 8.40 8.12
CA GLU A 131 4.68 7.33 7.46
C GLU A 131 4.16 5.94 7.87
N GLU A 132 3.97 5.69 9.17
CA GLU A 132 3.43 4.42 9.64
C GLU A 132 1.97 4.23 9.22
N LEU A 133 1.15 5.28 9.31
CA LEU A 133 -0.22 5.25 8.81
C LEU A 133 -0.27 4.92 7.31
N TRP A 134 0.67 5.45 6.52
CA TRP A 134 0.79 5.16 5.11
C TRP A 134 1.03 3.66 4.87
N PHE A 135 1.95 3.03 5.61
CA PHE A 135 2.20 1.59 5.49
C PHE A 135 0.99 0.74 5.91
N ILE A 136 0.31 1.13 6.99
CA ILE A 136 -0.91 0.46 7.46
C ILE A 136 -1.98 0.51 6.37
N LEU A 137 -2.27 1.71 5.84
CA LEU A 137 -3.24 1.88 4.77
C LEU A 137 -2.88 1.07 3.53
N LYS A 138 -1.61 1.14 3.10
CA LYS A 138 -1.15 0.48 1.89
C LYS A 138 -1.31 -1.03 1.95
N SER A 139 -0.85 -1.67 3.04
CA SER A 139 -0.90 -3.13 3.19
C SER A 139 -2.33 -3.64 3.41
N ASN A 140 -3.15 -2.90 4.17
CA ASN A 140 -4.52 -3.29 4.46
C ASN A 140 -5.47 -3.06 3.30
N LEU A 141 -5.21 -2.07 2.44
CA LEU A 141 -5.97 -1.85 1.21
C LEU A 141 -5.47 -2.71 0.03
N GLY A 142 -4.24 -3.22 0.11
CA GLY A 142 -3.55 -3.82 -1.02
C GLY A 142 -3.33 -2.81 -2.15
N ALA A 143 -2.99 -1.58 -1.76
CA ALA A 143 -2.84 -0.44 -2.65
C ALA A 143 -1.58 -0.54 -3.50
N THR A 144 -1.67 -0.24 -4.80
CA THR A 144 -0.48 -0.16 -5.69
C THR A 144 0.28 1.15 -5.48
N ASN A 145 -0.44 2.25 -5.29
CA ASN A 145 0.09 3.55 -4.89
C ASN A 145 -0.72 4.12 -3.72
N LEU A 146 -0.15 5.07 -3.00
CA LEU A 146 -0.89 5.77 -1.95
C LEU A 146 -0.37 7.20 -1.82
N LYS A 147 -1.29 8.16 -1.86
CA LYS A 147 -1.06 9.58 -1.58
C LYS A 147 -1.88 9.98 -0.37
N LEU A 148 -1.23 10.58 0.62
CA LEU A 148 -1.85 11.25 1.76
C LEU A 148 -1.55 12.74 1.66
N ILE A 149 -2.54 13.59 1.84
CA ILE A 149 -2.35 15.04 2.00
C ILE A 149 -2.94 15.45 3.34
N TYR A 150 -2.13 16.14 4.16
CA TYR A 150 -2.51 16.52 5.51
C TYR A 150 -1.88 17.85 5.92
N ASN A 151 -2.39 18.42 7.01
CA ASN A 151 -1.77 19.58 7.64
C ASN A 151 -0.70 19.13 8.63
N ASP A 152 0.49 19.71 8.54
CA ASP A 152 1.61 19.54 9.46
C ASP A 152 1.93 20.84 10.19
N MET A 153 2.67 20.76 11.29
CA MET A 153 3.11 21.91 12.08
C MET A 153 4.63 22.01 12.10
N ILE A 154 5.15 23.09 11.50
CA ILE A 154 6.55 23.46 11.68
C ILE A 154 6.66 24.23 12.99
N LYS A 155 7.36 23.64 13.96
CA LYS A 155 7.67 24.30 15.24
C LYS A 155 8.61 25.48 14.99
N ALA A 156 8.28 26.62 15.58
CA ALA A 156 9.16 27.78 15.58
C ALA A 156 10.51 27.44 16.22
N LYS A 157 11.61 27.89 15.60
CA LYS A 157 12.96 27.67 16.14
C LYS A 157 13.34 28.70 17.22
N ASN A 158 12.64 29.83 17.24
CA ASN A 158 12.88 30.96 18.14
C ASN A 158 11.61 31.28 18.95
N GLU A 159 11.77 31.74 20.20
CA GLU A 159 10.65 32.08 21.10
C GLU A 159 9.70 33.17 20.56
N ASN A 160 10.17 33.98 19.60
CA ASN A 160 9.40 35.05 18.97
C ASN A 160 8.64 34.63 17.69
N GLU A 161 8.82 33.39 17.22
CA GLU A 161 8.12 32.87 16.04
C GLU A 161 6.91 32.02 16.45
N LYS A 162 5.80 32.14 15.72
CA LYS A 162 4.63 31.27 15.90
C LYS A 162 4.80 30.00 15.08
N ASN A 163 4.29 28.89 15.59
CA ASN A 163 4.19 27.64 14.82
C ASN A 163 3.44 27.89 13.52
N LYS A 164 3.97 27.36 12.41
CA LYS A 164 3.38 27.52 11.08
C LYS A 164 2.68 26.23 10.68
N LEU A 165 1.38 26.34 10.37
CA LEU A 165 0.65 25.26 9.72
C LEU A 165 1.07 25.21 8.26
N VAL A 166 1.52 24.04 7.80
CA VAL A 166 1.89 23.79 6.40
C VAL A 166 1.12 22.58 5.90
N LYS A 167 0.94 22.48 4.59
CA LYS A 167 0.35 21.30 3.96
C LYS A 167 1.45 20.45 3.38
N VAL A 168 1.39 19.16 3.67
CA VAL A 168 2.39 18.17 3.28
C VAL A 168 1.68 17.05 2.55
N LYS A 169 2.35 16.48 1.55
CA LYS A 169 1.94 15.22 0.94
C LYS A 169 2.96 14.13 1.22
N ILE A 170 2.46 12.92 1.45
CA ILE A 170 3.25 11.69 1.38
C ILE A 170 2.71 10.89 0.21
N VAL A 171 3.56 10.56 -0.74
CA VAL A 171 3.18 9.81 -1.94
C VAL A 171 4.18 8.71 -2.23
N GLY A 172 3.73 7.58 -2.75
CA GLY A 172 4.64 6.53 -3.18
C GLY A 172 3.96 5.28 -3.71
N GLU A 173 4.76 4.43 -4.36
CA GLU A 173 4.37 3.09 -4.81
C GLU A 173 4.92 2.00 -3.92
N ARG A 174 6.18 2.13 -3.47
CA ARG A 174 6.82 1.15 -2.58
C ARG A 174 7.18 1.78 -1.24
N PHE A 175 7.85 2.91 -1.27
CA PHE A 175 8.21 3.70 -0.10
C PHE A 175 7.50 5.06 -0.14
N PRO A 176 7.13 5.60 1.02
CA PRO A 176 6.57 6.94 1.12
C PRO A 176 7.63 8.01 0.88
N GLU A 177 7.31 9.01 0.07
CA GLU A 177 8.12 10.21 -0.14
C GLU A 177 7.36 11.44 0.36
N MET A 178 7.96 12.16 1.30
CA MET A 178 7.36 13.36 1.88
C MET A 178 7.81 14.61 1.12
N THR A 179 6.84 15.37 0.62
CA THR A 179 7.08 16.61 -0.14
C THR A 179 6.01 17.67 0.19
N SER A 180 6.29 18.93 -0.17
CA SER A 180 5.25 19.97 -0.12
C SER A 180 4.20 19.76 -1.20
N ILE A 181 2.98 20.18 -0.93
CA ILE A 181 1.91 20.15 -1.93
C ILE A 181 2.19 21.11 -3.09
N ASP A 182 1.66 20.81 -4.26
CA ASP A 182 1.65 21.69 -5.44
C ASP A 182 0.26 22.30 -5.70
N ASP A 183 0.14 23.15 -6.71
CA ASP A 183 -1.12 23.82 -7.09
C ASP A 183 -2.23 22.82 -7.42
N MET A 184 -1.88 21.67 -8.02
CA MET A 184 -2.85 20.62 -8.36
C MET A 184 -3.38 19.95 -7.09
N ASP A 185 -2.51 19.63 -6.14
CA ASP A 185 -2.90 19.09 -4.84
C ASP A 185 -3.79 20.09 -4.07
N GLU A 186 -3.53 21.39 -4.17
CA GLU A 186 -4.42 22.42 -3.59
C GLU A 186 -5.81 22.42 -4.21
N MET A 187 -5.90 22.32 -5.54
CA MET A 187 -7.19 22.23 -6.24
C MET A 187 -7.97 20.99 -5.83
N VAL A 188 -7.29 19.84 -5.72
CA VAL A 188 -7.90 18.59 -5.27
C VAL A 188 -8.38 18.69 -3.82
N LEU A 189 -7.59 19.26 -2.91
CA LEU A 189 -8.04 19.47 -1.53
C LEU A 189 -9.31 20.35 -1.46
N LYS A 190 -9.37 21.42 -2.26
CA LYS A 190 -10.54 22.31 -2.31
C LYS A 190 -11.79 21.59 -2.83
N SER A 191 -11.67 20.65 -3.77
CA SER A 191 -12.83 19.91 -4.28
C SER A 191 -13.47 19.00 -3.22
N TYR A 192 -12.70 18.57 -2.22
CA TYR A 192 -13.15 17.68 -1.13
C TYR A 192 -13.38 18.40 0.20
N GLU A 193 -13.32 19.74 0.23
CA GLU A 193 -13.37 20.52 1.48
C GLU A 193 -14.63 20.25 2.33
N LYS A 194 -15.75 19.98 1.65
CA LYS A 194 -17.05 19.69 2.28
C LYS A 194 -17.11 18.34 2.98
N ASP A 195 -16.25 17.39 2.58
CA ASP A 195 -16.27 16.01 3.03
C ASP A 195 -15.35 15.77 4.24
N PHE A 196 -14.49 16.74 4.61
CA PHE A 196 -13.61 16.65 5.79
C PHE A 196 -14.33 16.75 7.15
N GLY A 197 -15.66 16.93 7.15
CA GLY A 197 -16.45 16.95 8.39
C GLY A 197 -16.53 15.59 9.09
N ASN A 198 -16.33 14.50 8.35
CA ASN A 198 -16.47 13.13 8.85
C ASN A 198 -15.13 12.58 9.40
N ILE A 199 -15.22 11.69 10.39
CA ILE A 199 -14.04 11.00 10.95
C ILE A 199 -13.36 10.16 9.86
N PHE A 200 -14.14 9.42 9.10
CA PHE A 200 -13.69 8.59 8.00
C PHE A 200 -14.84 8.38 7.02
N GLU A 201 -14.62 8.72 5.76
CA GLU A 201 -15.59 8.57 4.69
C GLU A 201 -14.89 8.16 3.39
N ILE A 202 -15.40 7.12 2.75
CA ILE A 202 -15.02 6.79 1.37
C ILE A 202 -15.87 7.66 0.46
N THR A 203 -15.31 8.79 0.04
CA THR A 203 -16.01 9.82 -0.73
C THR A 203 -16.19 9.42 -2.19
N ASP A 204 -15.19 8.76 -2.79
CA ASP A 204 -15.26 8.34 -4.18
C ASP A 204 -14.60 6.98 -4.37
N TYR A 205 -15.21 6.11 -5.17
CA TYR A 205 -14.65 4.82 -5.54
C TYR A 205 -15.06 4.42 -6.96
N ASN A 206 -14.09 4.54 -7.88
CA ASN A 206 -14.24 4.04 -9.23
C ASN A 206 -13.69 2.61 -9.32
N LYS A 207 -14.59 1.62 -9.32
CA LYS A 207 -14.23 0.20 -9.37
C LYS A 207 -13.48 -0.19 -10.65
N ASP A 208 -13.85 0.38 -11.80
CA ASP A 208 -13.27 0.02 -13.09
C ASP A 208 -11.82 0.49 -13.23
N LYS A 209 -11.54 1.71 -12.71
CA LYS A 209 -10.20 2.29 -12.65
C LYS A 209 -9.42 1.88 -11.40
N GLY A 210 -10.09 1.24 -10.44
CA GLY A 210 -9.54 0.93 -9.12
C GLY A 210 -9.12 2.18 -8.33
N GLN A 211 -9.75 3.33 -8.56
CA GLN A 211 -9.40 4.59 -7.90
C GLN A 211 -10.27 4.79 -6.66
N LEU A 212 -9.64 5.06 -5.52
CA LEU A 212 -10.30 5.27 -4.24
C LEU A 212 -9.86 6.61 -3.63
N VAL A 213 -10.85 7.40 -3.20
CA VAL A 213 -10.63 8.63 -2.43
C VAL A 213 -11.35 8.49 -1.09
N ILE A 214 -10.61 8.74 -0.01
CA ILE A 214 -11.10 8.76 1.36
C ILE A 214 -10.81 10.14 1.95
N CYS A 215 -11.85 10.75 2.51
CA CYS A 215 -11.71 11.92 3.37
C CYS A 215 -11.79 11.47 4.83
N ALA A 216 -10.84 11.90 5.63
CA ALA A 216 -10.80 11.56 7.03
C ALA A 216 -10.38 12.78 7.87
N SER A 217 -10.65 12.70 9.16
CA SER A 217 -10.20 13.66 10.15
C SER A 217 -9.44 12.93 11.24
N ILE A 218 -8.28 13.45 11.64
CA ILE A 218 -7.49 12.92 12.76
C ILE A 218 -7.27 14.05 13.74
N LYS A 219 -7.88 13.97 14.93
CA LYS A 219 -7.86 15.03 15.95
C LYS A 219 -8.22 16.40 15.38
N LYS A 220 -9.29 16.44 14.56
CA LYS A 220 -9.79 17.62 13.83
C LYS A 220 -8.88 18.13 12.70
N SER A 221 -7.78 17.44 12.40
CA SER A 221 -6.95 17.74 11.24
C SER A 221 -7.47 16.97 10.03
N PRO A 222 -7.86 17.63 8.93
CA PRO A 222 -8.28 16.95 7.71
C PRO A 222 -7.11 16.17 7.10
N VAL A 223 -7.44 15.01 6.53
CA VAL A 223 -6.53 14.12 5.80
C VAL A 223 -7.26 13.64 4.55
N LEU A 224 -6.68 13.91 3.39
CA LEU A 224 -7.13 13.35 2.11
C LEU A 224 -6.26 12.16 1.75
N ILE A 225 -6.89 11.04 1.41
CA ILE A 225 -6.23 9.78 1.08
C ILE A 225 -6.67 9.38 -0.31
N MET A 226 -5.73 9.21 -1.23
CA MET A 226 -5.99 8.82 -2.60
C MET A 226 -5.13 7.60 -2.95
N THR A 227 -5.74 6.59 -3.55
CA THR A 227 -5.05 5.33 -3.81
C THR A 227 -5.65 4.55 -4.97
N ASN A 228 -4.82 3.70 -5.57
CA ASN A 228 -5.22 2.69 -6.52
C ASN A 228 -5.28 1.31 -5.86
N ILE A 229 -6.43 0.66 -5.93
CA ILE A 229 -6.72 -0.66 -5.37
C ILE A 229 -7.44 -1.54 -6.39
N TYR A 230 -7.25 -2.86 -6.31
CA TYR A 230 -7.95 -3.80 -7.18
C TYR A 230 -9.39 -4.05 -6.74
N GLN A 231 -9.64 -3.99 -5.43
CA GLN A 231 -10.95 -4.17 -4.86
C GLN A 231 -11.03 -3.60 -3.45
N LEU A 232 -12.25 -3.18 -3.08
CA LEU A 232 -12.56 -2.71 -1.74
C LEU A 232 -13.60 -3.63 -1.10
N THR A 233 -13.20 -4.32 -0.06
CA THR A 233 -14.05 -5.26 0.70
C THR A 233 -14.71 -4.58 1.89
N ARG A 234 -15.81 -5.18 2.39
CA ARG A 234 -16.48 -4.69 3.62
C ARG A 234 -15.57 -4.78 4.85
N LEU A 235 -14.72 -5.79 4.93
CA LEU A 235 -13.77 -5.97 6.03
C LEU A 235 -12.78 -4.80 6.08
N GLN A 236 -12.18 -4.46 4.94
CA GLN A 236 -11.27 -3.31 4.82
C GLN A 236 -11.95 -2.01 5.26
N LYS A 237 -13.19 -1.77 4.80
CA LYS A 237 -13.97 -0.59 5.22
C LYS A 237 -14.13 -0.55 6.74
N ALA A 238 -14.60 -1.65 7.35
CA ALA A 238 -14.86 -1.71 8.78
C ALA A 238 -13.59 -1.48 9.61
N ILE A 239 -12.49 -2.15 9.26
CA ILE A 239 -11.22 -2.03 10.00
C ILE A 239 -10.67 -0.60 9.91
N LEU A 240 -10.68 0.00 8.72
CA LEU A 240 -10.21 1.37 8.55
C LEU A 240 -11.10 2.37 9.30
N THR A 241 -12.42 2.23 9.22
CA THR A 241 -13.33 3.04 10.04
C THR A 241 -12.98 2.94 11.52
N SER A 242 -12.83 1.72 12.07
CA SER A 242 -12.47 1.52 13.46
C SER A 242 -11.09 2.09 13.83
N LEU A 243 -10.11 1.99 12.93
CA LEU A 243 -8.79 2.61 13.13
C LEU A 243 -8.92 4.14 13.25
N PHE A 244 -9.61 4.80 12.32
CA PHE A 244 -9.75 6.26 12.34
C PHE A 244 -10.62 6.77 13.48
N GLU A 245 -11.69 6.06 13.84
CA GLU A 245 -12.45 6.32 15.07
C GLU A 245 -11.55 6.20 16.30
N GLY A 246 -10.75 5.14 16.37
CA GLY A 246 -9.75 4.92 17.41
C GLY A 246 -8.71 6.05 17.49
N LEU A 247 -8.24 6.58 16.37
CA LEU A 247 -7.31 7.71 16.33
C LEU A 247 -7.94 9.05 16.76
N ASN A 248 -9.27 9.15 16.77
CA ASN A 248 -9.96 10.35 17.25
C ASN A 248 -10.39 10.28 18.71
N SER A 249 -10.59 9.07 19.26
CA SER A 249 -10.88 8.86 20.68
C SER A 249 -9.82 9.41 21.65
#